data_AF-A0A2G2FX67-F1
#
_entry.id   AF-A0A2G2FX67-F1
#
_cell.length_a   1.000
_cell.length_b   1.000
_cell.length_c   1.000
_cell.angle_alpha   90.00
_cell.angle_beta   90.00
_cell.angle_gamma   90.00
#
_symmetry.space_group_name_H-M   'P 1'
#
loop_
_entity.id
_entity.type
_entity.pdbx_description
1 polymer ?
#
loop_
_entity_poly.entity_id
_entity_poly.type
_entity_poly.pdbx_seq_one_letter_code
_entity_poly.pdbx_strand_id
1 'polypeptide(L)' 'MSSKKQIELRRKYWEESKSDFLILLDNWLKHEKKTSAVSADILYDEYLSTGIETFELSEYKYGKDLQTWFDNNLHS' A
#
# COMPACT_ATOMS: atom_id res chain seq x y z
N MET A 1 1.98 -18.37 -12.56
CA MET A 1 0.66 -17.88 -12.10
C MET A 1 0.40 -16.54 -12.78
N SER A 2 -0.82 -16.28 -13.26
CA SER A 2 -1.16 -14.95 -13.79
C SER A 2 -1.09 -13.91 -12.66
N SER A 3 -0.55 -12.72 -12.94
CA SER A 3 -0.38 -11.63 -11.95
C SER A 3 -1.68 -11.32 -11.19
N LYS A 4 -2.83 -11.40 -11.88
CA LYS A 4 -4.17 -11.27 -11.26
C LYS A 4 -4.42 -12.26 -10.12
N LYS A 5 -4.03 -13.52 -10.29
CA LYS A 5 -4.26 -14.59 -9.31
C LYS A 5 -3.39 -14.42 -8.06
N GLN A 6 -2.22 -13.79 -8.20
CA GLN A 6 -1.35 -13.44 -7.06
C GLN A 6 -1.86 -12.22 -6.30
N ILE A 7 -2.39 -11.21 -7.01
CA ILE A 7 -3.02 -10.03 -6.40
C ILE A 7 -4.25 -10.44 -5.59
N GLU A 8 -5.11 -11.31 -6.12
CA GLU A 8 -6.28 -11.82 -5.38
C GLU A 8 -5.87 -12.60 -4.13
N LEU A 9 -4.80 -13.41 -4.21
CA LEU A 9 -4.26 -14.12 -3.06
C LEU A 9 -3.76 -13.13 -2.00
N ARG A 10 -2.99 -12.11 -2.42
CA ARG A 10 -2.46 -11.07 -1.55
C ARG A 10 -3.57 -10.26 -0.89
N ARG A 11 -4.60 -9.85 -1.62
CA ARG A 11 -5.78 -9.19 -1.03
C ARG A 11 -6.36 -10.00 0.12
N LYS A 12 -6.52 -11.31 -0.06
CA LYS A 12 -7.05 -12.19 0.98
C LYS A 12 -6.13 -12.29 2.20
N TYR A 13 -4.82 -12.31 2.00
CA TYR A 13 -3.84 -12.38 3.11
C TYR A 13 -3.65 -11.05 3.84
N TRP A 14 -3.88 -9.93 3.17
CA TRP A 14 -3.59 -8.58 3.67
C TRP A 14 -4.86 -7.75 3.93
N GLU A 15 -6.04 -8.36 3.86
CA GLU A 15 -7.34 -7.69 4.07
C GLU A 15 -7.37 -6.95 5.42
N GLU A 16 -6.85 -7.59 6.46
CA GLU A 16 -6.74 -6.99 7.81
C GLU A 16 -5.79 -5.78 7.83
N SER A 17 -4.73 -5.80 7.02
CA SER A 17 -3.75 -4.72 6.90
C SER A 17 -4.19 -3.58 5.97
N LYS A 18 -5.34 -3.72 5.30
CA LYS A 18 -5.93 -2.64 4.50
C LYS A 18 -6.29 -1.44 5.38
N SER A 19 -6.76 -1.69 6.60
CA SER A 19 -7.05 -0.62 7.56
C SER A 19 -5.78 0.18 7.89
N ASP A 20 -4.67 -0.49 8.15
CA ASP A 20 -3.38 0.16 8.42
C ASP A 20 -2.87 0.94 7.21
N PHE A 21 -3.03 0.37 6.01
CA PHE A 21 -2.71 1.07 4.76
C PHE A 21 -3.48 2.39 4.64
N LEU A 22 -4.80 2.37 4.90
CA LEU A 22 -5.65 3.56 4.82
C LEU A 22 -5.24 4.62 5.85
N ILE A 23 -4.92 4.21 7.08
CA ILE A 23 -4.46 5.10 8.14
C ILE A 23 -3.13 5.77 7.74
N LEU A 24 -2.18 4.98 7.23
CA LEU A 24 -0.87 5.49 6.80
C LEU A 24 -0.99 6.40 5.57
N LEU A 25 -1.86 6.08 4.61
CA LEU A 25 -2.13 6.91 3.44
C LEU A 25 -2.74 8.26 3.86
N ASP A 26 -3.73 8.26 4.74
CA ASP A 26 -4.36 9.50 5.24
C ASP A 26 -3.35 10.37 6.00
N ASN A 27 -2.50 9.77 6.83
CA ASN A 27 -1.42 10.48 7.51
C ASN A 27 -0.42 11.09 6.54
N TRP A 28 -0.02 10.34 5.50
CA TRP A 28 0.88 10.83 4.46
C TRP A 28 0.27 11.99 3.68
N LEU A 29 -0.99 11.87 3.25
CA LEU A 29 -1.72 12.94 2.55
C LEU A 29 -1.81 14.22 3.40
N LYS A 30 -2.11 14.09 4.70
CA LYS A 30 -2.12 15.20 5.64
C LYS A 30 -0.75 15.85 5.80
N HIS A 31 0.31 15.05 5.90
CA HIS A 31 1.69 15.53 5.99
C HIS A 31 2.08 16.33 4.75
N GLU A 32 1.81 15.80 3.56
CA GLU A 32 2.08 16.44 2.28
C GLU A 32 1.12 17.58 1.93
N LYS A 33 0.06 17.77 2.74
CA LYS A 33 -1.07 18.69 2.47
C LYS A 33 -1.69 18.45 1.09
N LYS A 34 -1.72 17.18 0.67
CA LYS A 34 -2.28 16.74 -0.60
C LYS A 34 -3.63 16.06 -0.40
N THR A 35 -4.42 16.02 -1.47
CA THR A 35 -5.60 15.16 -1.56
C THR A 35 -5.36 14.16 -2.68
N SER A 36 -5.66 12.89 -2.44
CA SER A 36 -5.57 11.88 -3.48
C SER A 36 -6.80 11.98 -4.40
N ALA A 37 -6.57 12.16 -5.70
CA ALA A 37 -7.62 12.02 -6.71
C ALA A 37 -7.90 10.55 -7.07
N VAL A 38 -7.01 9.64 -6.66
CA VAL A 38 -7.11 8.20 -6.90
C VAL A 38 -7.73 7.52 -5.69
N SER A 39 -8.64 6.57 -5.94
CA SER A 39 -9.25 5.78 -4.86
C SER A 39 -8.19 5.00 -4.09
N ALA A 40 -8.32 4.97 -2.77
CA ALA A 40 -7.42 4.22 -1.91
C ALA A 40 -7.43 2.71 -2.22
N ASP A 41 -8.54 2.17 -2.72
CA ASP A 41 -8.61 0.77 -3.20
C ASP A 41 -7.69 0.51 -4.39
N ILE A 42 -7.62 1.47 -5.33
CA ILE A 42 -6.76 1.37 -6.52
C ILE A 42 -5.30 1.46 -6.09
N LEU A 43 -4.97 2.39 -5.20
CA LEU A 43 -3.61 2.54 -4.66
C LEU A 43 -3.17 1.30 -3.87
N TYR A 44 -4.09 0.71 -3.11
CA TYR A 44 -3.83 -0.53 -2.38
C TYR A 44 -3.56 -1.69 -3.34
N ASP A 45 -4.34 -1.82 -4.41
CA ASP A 45 -4.10 -2.83 -5.44
C ASP A 45 -2.78 -2.63 -6.17
N GLU A 46 -2.44 -1.38 -6.49
CA GLU A 46 -1.16 -1.03 -7.10
C GLU A 46 0.00 -1.39 -6.17
N TYR A 47 -0.09 -1.04 -4.89
CA TYR A 47 0.87 -1.43 -3.85
C TYR A 47 1.03 -2.96 -3.79
N LEU A 48 -0.08 -3.71 -3.75
CA LEU A 48 -0.06 -5.18 -3.78
C LEU A 48 0.49 -5.75 -5.09
N SER A 49 0.32 -5.05 -6.22
CA SER A 49 0.75 -5.46 -7.56
C SER A 49 2.22 -5.16 -7.82
N THR A 50 2.78 -4.07 -7.28
CA THR A 50 4.20 -3.70 -7.40
C THR A 50 5.14 -4.67 -6.70
N GLY A 51 4.58 -5.67 -6.03
CA GLY A 51 5.34 -6.67 -5.31
C GLY A 51 5.71 -6.14 -3.95
N ILE A 52 4.83 -6.40 -2.98
CA ILE A 52 5.34 -6.74 -1.65
C ILE A 52 6.24 -7.95 -1.89
N GLU A 53 7.56 -7.71 -2.00
CA GLU A 53 8.51 -8.79 -1.84
C GLU A 53 8.20 -9.43 -0.49
N THR A 54 8.24 -10.75 -0.45
CA THR A 54 7.86 -11.65 0.64
C THR A 54 8.59 -11.43 1.98
N PHE A 55 9.14 -10.25 2.25
CA PHE A 55 10.11 -9.99 3.28
C PHE A 55 9.50 -9.41 4.55
N GLU A 56 9.20 -10.36 5.44
CA GLU A 56 9.31 -10.22 6.89
C GLU A 56 8.38 -9.18 7.53
N LEU A 57 7.24 -9.72 7.94
CA LEU A 57 6.28 -9.17 8.91
C LEU A 57 6.99 -8.68 10.18
N SER A 58 7.51 -7.45 10.13
CA SER A 58 7.65 -6.62 11.32
C SER A 58 6.87 -5.35 11.06
N GLU A 59 5.96 -5.00 11.98
CA GLU A 59 5.12 -3.79 11.89
C GLU A 59 5.95 -2.54 11.58
N TYR A 60 7.19 -2.51 12.09
CA TYR A 60 8.13 -1.42 11.87
C TYR A 60 8.60 -1.29 10.41
N LYS A 61 8.83 -2.41 9.72
CA LYS A 61 9.31 -2.42 8.32
C LYS A 61 8.16 -2.15 7.36
N TYR A 62 6.96 -2.65 7.66
CA TYR A 62 5.75 -2.41 6.89
C TYR A 62 5.45 -0.91 6.73
N GLY A 63 5.47 -0.14 7.83
CA GLY A 63 5.22 1.30 7.76
C GLY A 63 6.26 2.08 6.95
N LYS A 64 7.54 1.71 7.06
CA LYS A 64 8.64 2.37 6.33
C LYS A 64 8.63 2.07 4.83
N ASP A 65 8.36 0.82 4.47
CA ASP A 65 8.25 0.40 3.08
C ASP A 65 7.03 1.04 2.41
N LEU A 66 5.92 1.15 3.13
CA LEU A 66 4.73 1.89 2.68
C LEU A 66 5.02 3.38 2.46
N GLN A 67 5.68 4.03 3.41
CA GLN A 67 6.02 5.43 3.28
C GLN A 67 6.93 5.68 2.08
N THR A 68 7.94 4.83 1.88
CA THR A 68 8.81 4.88 0.70
C THR A 68 8.04 4.66 -0.60
N TRP A 69 7.04 3.77 -0.60
CA TRP A 69 6.17 3.56 -1.75
C TRP A 69 5.31 4.79 -2.05
N PHE A 70 4.73 5.44 -1.02
CA PHE A 70 3.98 6.69 -1.20
C PHE A 70 4.88 7.80 -1.77
N ASP A 71 6.07 7.97 -1.19
CA ASP A 71 7.03 8.98 -1.62
C ASP A 71 7.49 8.77 -3.08
N ASN A 72 7.56 7.53 -3.56
CA ASN A 72 7.99 7.24 -4.94
C ASN A 72 6.84 7.24 -5.96
N ASN A 73 5.63 6.83 -5.57
CA ASN A 73 4.52 6.59 -6.51
C ASN A 73 3.46 7.69 -6.48
N LEU A 74 3.34 8.45 -5.38
CA LEU A 74 2.31 9.49 -5.20
C LEU A 74 2.86 10.91 -5.28
N HIS A 75 4.15 11.09 -5.60
CA HIS A 75 4.83 12.40 -5.60
C HIS A 75 4.51 13.33 -6.78
N SER A 76 3.38 13.11 -7.49
CA SER A 76 2.91 14.07 -8.52
C SER A 76 2.43 15.39 -7.93
#